data_AF-A0A318U837-F1
#
_entry.id   AF-A0A318U837-F1
#
_cell.length_a   1.000
_cell.length_b   1.000
_cell.length_c   1.000
_cell.angle_alpha   90.00
_cell.angle_beta   90.00
_cell.angle_gamma   90.00
#
_symmetry.space_group_name_H-M   'P 1'
#
loop_
_entity.id
_entity.type
_entity.pdbx_description
1 polymer ?
#
loop_
_entity_poly.entity_id
_entity_poly.type
_entity_poly.pdbx_seq_one_letter_code
_entity_poly.pdbx_strand_id
1 'polypeptide(L)'
;MHDGTEGPELAVSAALAEAMTEKAGDAFEFLPVFRIWSLAPNAEILWPKSQYMHIVARRDSWDESRMSVFQRRDRKRNLPLDSYGIEGAERVVKASALTGATLWRDARTLHTLCTEEIKAVFESFAHPALHFRPVDISEN
;
A
#
# COMPACT_ATOMS: atom_id res chain seq x y z
N MET A 1 -20.86 -0.67 5.09
CA MET A 1 -20.40 -1.93 4.47
C MET A 1 -19.29 -1.50 3.51
N HIS A 2 -18.05 -1.47 3.98
CA HIS A 2 -16.89 -1.29 3.09
C HIS A 2 -16.25 -2.67 2.99
N ASP A 3 -16.72 -3.39 1.99
CA ASP A 3 -16.00 -4.50 1.40
C ASP A 3 -14.90 -3.86 0.55
N GLY A 4 -13.64 -4.11 0.88
CA GLY A 4 -12.50 -3.31 0.42
C GLY A 4 -11.23 -4.12 0.54
N THR A 5 -11.22 -5.25 -0.14
CA THR A 5 -10.07 -6.13 -0.40
C THR A 5 -9.13 -5.57 -1.46
N GLU A 6 -9.12 -4.25 -1.68
CA GLU A 6 -8.13 -3.57 -2.49
C GLU A 6 -7.40 -2.60 -1.57
N GLY A 7 -6.08 -2.73 -1.47
CA GLY A 7 -5.27 -1.77 -0.71
C GLY A 7 -5.62 -0.34 -1.15
N PRO A 8 -5.59 0.65 -0.25
CA PRO A 8 -6.11 1.97 -0.53
C PRO A 8 -5.49 2.52 -1.81
N GLU A 9 -6.32 2.92 -2.76
CA GLU A 9 -5.90 3.76 -3.87
C GLU A 9 -5.55 5.13 -3.29
N LEU A 10 -4.32 5.58 -3.52
CA LEU A 10 -3.85 6.82 -2.95
C LEU A 10 -4.16 7.96 -3.91
N ALA A 11 -5.00 8.90 -3.49
CA ALA A 11 -5.13 10.16 -4.22
C ALA A 11 -3.85 10.98 -4.06
N VAL A 12 -3.17 11.31 -5.16
CA VAL A 12 -1.91 12.06 -5.16
C VAL A 12 -2.04 13.34 -5.98
N SER A 13 -1.20 14.33 -5.67
CA SER A 13 -1.02 15.52 -6.50
C SER A 13 -0.22 15.17 -7.76
N ALA A 14 -0.37 15.96 -8.83
CA ALA A 14 0.42 15.78 -10.05
C ALA A 14 1.95 15.85 -9.80
N ALA A 15 2.40 16.71 -8.88
CA ALA A 15 3.83 16.82 -8.55
C ALA A 15 4.36 15.57 -7.83
N LEU A 16 3.56 14.98 -6.93
CA LEU A 16 3.92 13.70 -6.30
C LEU A 16 3.89 12.57 -7.35
N ALA A 17 2.92 12.57 -8.26
CA ALA A 17 2.85 11.58 -9.33
C ALA A 17 4.10 11.60 -10.23
N GLU A 18 4.55 12.79 -10.62
CA GLU A 18 5.78 12.98 -11.39
C GLU A 18 7.02 12.47 -10.64
N ALA A 19 7.20 12.88 -9.38
CA ALA A 19 8.32 12.45 -8.55
C ALA A 19 8.34 10.92 -8.35
N MET A 20 7.17 10.31 -8.18
CA MET A 20 7.05 8.85 -8.06
C MET A 20 7.39 8.16 -9.39
N THR A 21 6.99 8.72 -10.54
CA THR A 21 7.26 8.13 -11.87
C THR A 21 8.74 7.96 -12.12
N GLU A 22 9.54 8.94 -11.71
CA GLU A 22 11.00 8.90 -11.82
C GLU A 22 11.62 7.77 -10.97
N LYS A 23 11.01 7.45 -9.83
CA LYS A 23 11.59 6.54 -8.81
C LYS A 23 11.06 5.11 -8.86
N ALA A 24 9.83 4.91 -9.29
CA ALA A 24 9.14 3.62 -9.24
C ALA A 24 8.07 3.49 -10.33
N GLY A 25 8.32 4.05 -11.53
CA GLY A 25 7.32 4.11 -12.61
C GLY A 25 6.77 2.78 -13.10
N ASP A 26 7.41 1.65 -12.80
CA ASP A 26 6.92 0.30 -13.10
C ASP A 26 6.06 -0.31 -11.98
N ALA A 27 6.01 0.33 -10.80
CA ALA A 27 5.33 -0.19 -9.62
C ALA A 27 3.84 0.19 -9.53
N PHE A 28 3.42 1.23 -10.25
CA PHE A 28 2.07 1.79 -10.16
C PHE A 28 1.57 2.32 -11.50
N GLU A 29 0.25 2.48 -11.58
CA GLU A 29 -0.45 3.17 -12.65
C GLU A 29 -1.19 4.37 -12.09
N PHE A 30 -1.28 5.45 -12.87
CA PHE A 30 -2.11 6.60 -12.50
C PHE A 30 -3.44 6.53 -13.22
N LEU A 31 -4.51 6.49 -12.44
CA LEU A 31 -5.87 6.60 -12.94
C LEU A 31 -6.28 8.09 -12.89
N PRO A 32 -6.60 8.71 -14.04
CA PRO A 32 -7.09 10.07 -14.04
C PRO A 32 -8.44 10.12 -13.34
N VAL A 33 -8.61 11.04 -12.41
CA VAL A 33 -9.85 11.21 -11.66
C VAL A 33 -10.38 12.61 -11.90
N PHE A 34 -11.61 12.70 -12.41
CA PHE A 34 -12.24 13.98 -12.66
C PHE A 34 -12.87 14.58 -11.40
N ARG A 35 -13.17 13.74 -10.40
CA ARG A 35 -13.77 14.13 -9.11
C ARG A 35 -13.32 13.19 -8.00
N ILE A 36 -12.68 13.71 -6.95
CA ILE A 36 -12.32 12.94 -5.75
C ILE A 36 -13.21 13.42 -4.61
N TRP A 37 -13.88 12.50 -3.91
CA TRP A 37 -14.67 12.82 -2.72
C TRP A 37 -13.87 12.51 -1.46
N SER A 38 -13.64 13.50 -0.61
CA SER A 38 -13.00 13.26 0.68
C SER A 38 -14.05 12.91 1.74
N LEU A 39 -13.87 11.79 2.42
CA LEU A 39 -14.76 11.34 3.48
C LEU A 39 -14.65 12.21 4.76
N ALA A 40 -13.49 12.82 5.03
CA ALA A 40 -13.26 13.59 6.25
C ALA A 40 -14.03 14.93 6.30
N PRO A 41 -13.95 15.81 5.27
CA PRO A 41 -14.78 17.02 5.19
C PRO A 41 -16.15 16.75 4.54
N ASN A 42 -16.42 15.53 4.08
CA ASN A 42 -17.60 15.16 3.30
C ASN A 42 -17.86 16.13 2.12
N ALA A 43 -16.82 16.37 1.32
CA ALA A 43 -16.84 17.32 0.21
C ALA A 43 -15.96 16.84 -0.94
N GLU A 44 -16.25 17.34 -2.14
CA GLU A 44 -15.39 17.17 -3.30
C GLU A 44 -14.05 17.88 -3.09
N ILE A 45 -12.95 17.16 -3.30
CA ILE A 45 -11.61 17.73 -3.36
C ILE A 45 -11.50 18.45 -4.70
N LEU A 46 -11.54 19.78 -4.66
CA LEU A 46 -11.37 20.65 -5.83
C LEU A 46 -9.90 20.86 -6.23
N TRP A 47 -9.01 19.94 -5.88
CA TRP A 47 -7.60 20.05 -6.23
C TRP A 47 -7.44 19.99 -7.74
N PRO A 48 -6.75 20.96 -8.36
CA PRO A 48 -6.43 20.88 -9.77
C PRO A 48 -5.54 19.65 -10.00
N LYS A 49 -6.01 18.71 -10.83
CA LYS A 49 -5.24 17.55 -11.34
C LYS A 49 -4.75 16.56 -10.28
N SER A 50 -5.68 16.00 -9.50
CA SER A 50 -5.39 14.82 -8.68
C SER A 50 -5.53 13.52 -9.48
N GLN A 51 -4.70 12.54 -9.16
CA GLN A 51 -4.72 11.21 -9.77
C GLN A 51 -4.82 10.15 -8.68
N TYR A 52 -5.47 9.02 -8.94
CA TYR A 52 -5.32 7.86 -8.08
C TYR A 52 -4.08 7.09 -8.50
N MET A 53 -3.18 6.86 -7.55
CA MET A 53 -2.03 5.99 -7.71
C MET A 53 -2.45 4.57 -7.33
N HIS A 54 -2.52 3.70 -8.33
CA HIS A 54 -2.84 2.29 -8.18
C HIS A 54 -1.56 1.46 -8.24
N ILE A 55 -1.15 0.85 -7.12
CA ILE A 55 0.05 0.03 -7.06
C ILE A 55 -0.25 -1.33 -7.69
N VAL A 56 0.39 -1.60 -8.84
CA VAL A 56 0.22 -2.82 -9.65
C VAL A 56 1.26 -3.89 -9.32
N ALA A 57 2.44 -3.50 -8.84
CA ALA A 57 3.48 -4.45 -8.48
C ALA A 57 3.02 -5.30 -7.28
N ARG A 58 2.88 -6.62 -7.49
CA ARG A 58 2.51 -7.59 -6.46
C ARG A 58 3.65 -8.59 -6.23
N ARG A 59 3.98 -8.84 -4.97
CA ARG A 59 5.04 -9.78 -4.58
C ARG A 59 4.66 -10.56 -3.34
N ASP A 60 4.99 -11.84 -3.29
CA ASP A 60 4.91 -12.61 -2.06
C ASP A 60 6.13 -12.29 -1.18
N SER A 61 5.93 -11.46 -0.16
CA SER A 61 7.03 -10.75 0.50
C SER A 61 7.24 -11.11 1.96
N TRP A 62 6.22 -11.56 2.68
CA TRP A 62 6.36 -11.89 4.10
C TRP A 62 7.18 -13.16 4.34
N ASP A 63 8.00 -13.16 5.39
CA ASP A 63 8.70 -14.34 5.90
C ASP A 63 7.81 -15.07 6.92
N GLU A 64 7.01 -16.01 6.44
CA GLU A 64 6.10 -16.82 7.27
C GLU A 64 6.83 -17.78 8.22
N SER A 65 8.16 -17.95 8.11
CA SER A 65 8.93 -18.70 9.11
C SER A 65 9.15 -17.90 10.40
N ARG A 66 9.04 -16.57 10.31
CA ARG A 66 9.25 -15.62 11.42
C ARG A 66 7.99 -14.92 11.88
N MET A 67 6.92 -14.95 11.07
CA MET A 67 5.65 -14.31 11.41
C MET A 67 4.44 -15.12 10.92
N SER A 68 3.31 -14.95 11.58
CA SER A 68 2.06 -15.66 11.26
C SER A 68 1.15 -14.80 10.39
N VAL A 69 0.80 -15.30 9.20
CA VAL A 69 -0.24 -14.75 8.33
C VAL A 69 -1.49 -15.61 8.45
N PHE A 70 -2.62 -15.03 8.84
CA PHE A 70 -3.86 -15.75 9.04
C PHE A 70 -4.95 -15.29 8.07
N GLN A 71 -5.83 -16.20 7.66
CA GLN A 71 -7.01 -15.85 6.88
C GLN A 71 -8.04 -15.19 7.80
N ARG A 72 -8.53 -14.01 7.41
CA ARG A 72 -9.58 -13.32 8.15
C ARG A 72 -10.88 -14.11 8.06
N ARG A 73 -11.71 -13.99 9.09
CA ARG A 73 -13.04 -14.59 9.15
C ARG A 73 -14.10 -13.54 9.37
N ASP A 74 -15.25 -13.72 8.73
CA ASP A 74 -16.45 -12.96 9.04
C ASP A 74 -16.83 -13.22 10.51
N ARG A 75 -16.82 -12.17 11.33
CA ARG A 75 -17.07 -12.30 12.78
C ARG A 75 -18.49 -12.78 13.11
N LYS A 76 -19.47 -12.54 12.23
CA LYS A 76 -20.88 -12.90 12.44
C LYS A 76 -21.19 -14.31 11.95
N ARG A 77 -20.58 -14.71 10.83
CA ARG A 77 -20.87 -15.97 10.13
C ARG A 77 -19.81 -17.05 10.34
N ASN A 78 -18.66 -16.68 10.93
CA ASN A 78 -17.47 -17.54 11.09
C ASN A 78 -16.97 -18.17 9.79
N LEU A 79 -17.25 -17.53 8.64
CA LEU A 79 -16.83 -17.97 7.33
C LEU A 79 -15.46 -17.36 6.97
N PRO A 80 -14.59 -18.09 6.26
CA PRO A 80 -13.34 -17.54 5.74
C PRO A 80 -13.63 -16.40 4.75
N LEU A 81 -12.79 -15.37 4.78
CA LEU A 81 -12.80 -14.25 3.83
C LEU A 81 -11.59 -14.35 2.89
N ASP A 82 -11.70 -13.74 1.71
CA ASP A 82 -10.58 -13.62 0.75
C ASP A 82 -9.59 -12.52 1.14
N SER A 83 -9.39 -12.32 2.45
CA SER A 83 -8.44 -11.35 2.99
C SER A 83 -7.59 -11.98 4.08
N TYR A 84 -6.33 -11.58 4.13
CA TYR A 84 -5.37 -12.07 5.11
C TYR A 84 -4.95 -10.96 6.06
N GLY A 85 -4.66 -11.35 7.29
CA GLY A 85 -4.11 -10.51 8.34
C GLY A 85 -2.75 -11.02 8.79
N ILE A 86 -2.02 -10.18 9.51
CA ILE A 86 -0.77 -10.57 10.15
C ILE A 86 -0.99 -10.54 11.66
N GLU A 87 -0.63 -11.63 12.32
CA GLU A 87 -0.72 -11.77 13.76
C GLU A 87 0.46 -11.09 14.47
N GLY A 88 0.22 -10.58 15.68
CA GLY A 88 1.26 -9.92 16.46
C GLY A 88 1.76 -8.59 15.86
N ALA A 89 2.86 -8.08 16.43
CA ALA A 89 3.45 -6.80 16.06
C ALA A 89 4.68 -6.91 15.13
N GLU A 90 5.33 -8.07 15.08
CA GLU A 90 6.51 -8.29 14.23
C GLU A 90 6.09 -8.37 12.75
N ARG A 91 6.88 -7.76 11.87
CA ARG A 91 6.66 -7.74 10.42
C ARG A 91 8.01 -7.97 9.78
N VAL A 92 8.17 -9.12 9.11
CA VAL A 92 9.45 -9.54 8.54
C VAL A 92 9.28 -9.86 7.06
N VAL A 93 10.08 -9.23 6.22
CA VAL A 93 10.08 -9.40 4.77
C VAL A 93 11.28 -10.23 4.34
N LYS A 94 11.08 -11.14 3.38
CA LYS A 94 12.14 -11.95 2.75
C LYS A 94 13.09 -11.04 1.97
N ALA A 95 14.41 -11.16 2.17
CA ALA A 95 15.38 -10.38 1.39
C ALA A 95 15.23 -10.63 -0.12
N SER A 96 14.89 -11.85 -0.52
CA SER A 96 14.62 -12.23 -1.91
C SER A 96 13.47 -11.45 -2.55
N ALA A 97 12.51 -10.95 -1.78
CA ALA A 97 11.40 -10.15 -2.30
C ALA A 97 11.80 -8.70 -2.66
N LEU A 98 12.96 -8.23 -2.17
CA LEU A 98 13.45 -6.86 -2.33
C LEU A 98 14.18 -6.62 -3.64
N THR A 99 14.63 -7.66 -4.35
CA THR A 99 15.41 -7.50 -5.58
C THR A 99 14.62 -6.73 -6.63
N GLY A 100 15.09 -5.52 -6.96
CA GLY A 100 14.41 -4.61 -7.89
C GLY A 100 13.03 -4.14 -7.43
N ALA A 101 12.75 -4.12 -6.12
CA ALA A 101 11.50 -3.60 -5.55
C ALA A 101 11.76 -2.27 -4.83
N THR A 102 11.00 -1.25 -5.19
CA THR A 102 10.99 0.05 -4.50
C THR A 102 9.65 0.34 -3.85
N LEU A 103 8.55 -0.06 -4.48
CA LEU A 103 7.17 0.01 -3.98
C LEU A 103 6.40 -1.22 -4.49
N TRP A 104 5.65 -1.90 -3.63
CA TRP A 104 4.82 -3.04 -4.03
C TRP A 104 3.69 -3.31 -3.04
N ARG A 105 2.74 -4.14 -3.45
CA ARG A 105 1.74 -4.75 -2.56
C ARG A 105 2.11 -6.20 -2.29
N ASP A 106 2.00 -6.60 -1.04
CA ASP A 106 2.12 -8.01 -0.68
C ASP A 106 0.98 -8.83 -1.32
N ALA A 107 1.31 -9.95 -1.96
CA ALA A 107 0.37 -10.72 -2.77
C ALA A 107 -0.79 -11.32 -1.98
N ARG A 108 -0.59 -11.62 -0.68
CA ARG A 108 -1.60 -12.27 0.17
C ARG A 108 -2.37 -11.27 1.01
N THR A 109 -1.65 -10.38 1.67
CA THR A 109 -2.22 -9.47 2.67
C THR A 109 -2.56 -8.09 2.12
N LEU A 110 -2.09 -7.77 0.91
CA LEU A 110 -2.30 -6.50 0.20
C LEU A 110 -1.79 -5.26 0.95
N HIS A 111 -0.97 -5.45 1.99
CA HIS A 111 -0.21 -4.36 2.59
C HIS A 111 0.68 -3.73 1.52
N THR A 112 0.78 -2.41 1.54
CA THR A 112 1.72 -1.67 0.69
C THR A 112 3.05 -1.57 1.42
N LEU A 113 4.13 -1.98 0.75
CA LEU A 113 5.49 -1.92 1.24
C LEU A 113 6.32 -1.05 0.31
N CYS A 114 7.26 -0.32 0.87
CA CYS A 114 8.17 0.52 0.10
C CYS A 114 9.56 0.55 0.75
N THR A 115 10.56 0.93 -0.02
CA THR A 115 11.90 1.23 0.50
C THR A 115 11.89 2.57 1.23
N GLU A 116 12.95 2.82 2.02
CA GLU A 116 13.15 4.11 2.68
C GLU A 116 13.29 5.27 1.67
N GLU A 117 13.81 5.01 0.46
CA GLU A 117 13.87 6.01 -0.61
C GLU A 117 12.47 6.50 -1.01
N ILE A 118 11.54 5.56 -1.24
CA ILE A 118 10.16 5.90 -1.61
C ILE A 118 9.41 6.56 -0.46
N LYS A 119 9.64 6.11 0.77
CA LYS A 119 9.10 6.76 1.96
C LYS A 119 9.55 8.22 2.05
N ALA A 120 10.83 8.51 1.81
CA ALA A 120 11.35 9.88 1.84
C ALA A 120 10.67 10.77 0.78
N VAL A 121 10.36 10.24 -0.40
CA VAL A 121 9.55 10.95 -1.40
C VAL A 121 8.18 11.29 -0.82
N PHE A 122 7.42 10.31 -0.31
CA PHE A 122 6.09 10.59 0.27
C PHE A 122 6.12 11.59 1.42
N GLU A 123 7.12 11.50 2.30
CA GLU A 123 7.30 12.41 3.43
C GLU A 123 7.62 13.84 2.97
N SER A 124 8.40 14.02 1.89
CA SER A 124 8.71 15.35 1.33
C SER A 124 7.48 16.12 0.84
N PHE A 125 6.41 15.41 0.47
CA PHE A 125 5.13 16.00 0.06
C PHE A 125 4.12 16.12 1.21
N ALA A 126 4.53 15.81 2.45
CA ALA A 126 3.74 15.92 3.68
C ALA A 126 2.33 15.31 3.56
N HIS A 127 2.22 14.13 2.94
CA HIS A 127 0.93 13.52 2.64
C HIS A 127 0.21 13.09 3.94
N PRO A 128 -0.89 13.75 4.35
CA PRO A 128 -1.43 13.62 5.71
C PRO A 128 -2.11 12.27 5.99
N ALA A 129 -2.45 11.51 4.94
CA ALA A 129 -3.09 10.21 5.05
C ALA A 129 -2.11 9.02 5.15
N LEU A 130 -0.80 9.26 5.06
CA LEU A 130 0.20 8.20 5.07
C LEU A 130 0.82 8.03 6.44
N HIS A 131 0.90 6.78 6.89
CA HIS A 131 1.62 6.40 8.10
C HIS A 131 2.53 5.22 7.77
N PHE A 132 3.81 5.37 8.08
CA PHE A 132 4.83 4.35 7.84
C PHE A 132 5.12 3.57 9.12
N ARG A 133 5.28 2.26 8.98
CA ARG A 133 5.71 1.38 10.06
C ARG A 133 6.95 0.61 9.58
N PRO A 134 8.02 0.55 10.39
CA PRO A 134 9.19 -0.24 10.02
C PRO A 134 8.84 -1.72 9.94
N VAL A 135 9.57 -2.42 9.06
CA VAL A 135 9.55 -3.88 8.92
C VAL A 135 10.99 -4.37 8.99
N ASP A 136 11.19 -5.54 9.56
CA ASP A 136 12.49 -6.21 9.56
C ASP A 136 12.69 -6.98 8.25
N ILE A 137 13.94 -7.28 7.92
CA ILE A 137 14.31 -8.08 6.75
C ILE A 137 14.96 -9.38 7.25
N SER A 138 14.49 -10.52 6.75
CA SER A 138 15.14 -11.81 6.97
C SER A 138 16.22 -12.05 5.90
N GLU A 139 17.33 -12.67 6.28
CA GLU A 139 18.37 -13.10 5.33
C GLU A 139 17.96 -14.31 4.47
N ASN A 140 16.85 -14.95 4.83
CA ASN A 140 16.23 -16.06 4.08
C ASN A 140 15.68 -15.65 2.71
#